data_AF-A0A497GGP9-F1
#
_entry.id   AF-A0A497GGP9-F1
#
_cell.length_a   1.000
_cell.length_b   1.000
_cell.length_c   1.000
_cell.angle_alpha   90.00
_cell.angle_beta   90.00
_cell.angle_gamma   90.00
#
_symmetry.space_group_name_H-M   'P 1'
#
loop_
_entity.id
_entity.type
_entity.pdbx_description
1 polymer ?
#
loop_
_entity_poly.entity_id
_entity_poly.type
_entity_poly.pdbx_seq_one_letter_code
_entity_poly.pdbx_strand_id
1 'polypeptide(L)'
;MVNGRSIGDFERIGTHSHIKGLGIKDGVPQYVGDGLVGQVEARKAAWIIVNIIKSGKMAGKAILLAGPPGTGKTAIAVAIAKELGGDTPFMALSGSEVYSTEMKKTEVLMQAMRKTIGVRIREFRRVYEGMVAKMEIKFDKHPYNPWQQIPVGGKITLKTKSEEKTFSIDSSLVQELLSKGVSEGDVVWIDEESGRVHKVGRAKSSEVQYDISSERVVDIPSGTILKEKEFIHTVTLHDLDVMQSQSRGLFSLLFGGLSEREISPEVRQRVDEIVKQWVDEGKAELLPGVLFIDDVHMLDIECFSFLSRAIESELSPILILATNRGITRIKGTDIVAPHGIPYDLLDRLLIIRTKPYSREEILEILKIRAKEEKVKLSDDALQKLADIGHTHSLRYAVQLLTPSSLIAREKGKEEVGAAEVEEAAKYFISIKESSQYLKSLEEQFLK
;
A
#
# COMPACT_ATOMS: atom_id res chain seq x y z
N MET A 1 18.16 7.12 -21.30
CA MET A 1 17.76 8.19 -20.36
C MET A 1 16.30 8.53 -20.65
N VAL A 2 15.38 7.91 -19.92
CA VAL A 2 13.93 8.15 -20.05
C VAL A 2 13.47 8.75 -18.73
N ASN A 3 12.97 9.97 -18.82
CA ASN A 3 12.45 10.75 -17.71
C ASN A 3 11.43 9.95 -16.90
N GLY A 4 11.70 9.82 -15.61
CA GLY A 4 10.76 9.37 -14.59
C GLY A 4 9.60 10.35 -14.50
N ARG A 5 8.56 10.11 -15.30
CA ARG A 5 7.22 10.58 -14.98
C ARG A 5 6.80 9.83 -13.71
N SER A 6 6.36 10.57 -12.70
CA SER A 6 5.52 10.05 -11.63
C SER A 6 4.24 9.51 -12.29
N ILE A 7 4.26 8.24 -12.64
CA ILE A 7 3.08 7.50 -13.04
C ILE A 7 2.26 7.40 -11.76
N GLY A 8 1.19 8.20 -11.68
CA GLY A 8 0.20 8.08 -10.62
C GLY A 8 -0.19 6.63 -10.45
N ASP A 9 -0.35 6.22 -9.20
CA ASP A 9 -0.67 4.86 -8.75
C ASP A 9 -1.41 4.07 -9.82
N PHE A 10 -0.66 3.30 -10.61
CA PHE A 10 -1.22 2.19 -11.34
C PHE A 10 -1.55 1.16 -10.25
N GLU A 11 -2.66 1.38 -9.55
CA GLU A 11 -3.33 0.31 -8.81
C GLU A 11 -3.63 -0.76 -9.87
N ARG A 12 -2.74 -1.76 -9.98
CA ARG A 12 -3.15 -3.06 -10.52
C ARG A 12 -4.39 -3.42 -9.72
N ILE A 13 -5.52 -3.64 -10.40
CA ILE A 13 -6.77 -4.09 -9.79
C ILE A 13 -6.42 -5.39 -9.04
N GLY A 14 -6.09 -5.25 -7.76
CA GLY A 14 -5.75 -6.36 -6.90
C GLY A 14 -7.05 -7.05 -6.53
N THR A 15 -6.97 -8.31 -6.12
CA THR A 15 -8.14 -9.08 -5.66
C THR A 15 -8.91 -8.37 -4.52
N HIS A 16 -8.39 -7.31 -3.91
CA HIS A 16 -8.99 -6.60 -2.79
C HIS A 16 -9.08 -5.06 -2.97
N SER A 17 -8.90 -4.51 -4.18
CA SER A 17 -8.97 -3.05 -4.41
C SER A 17 -10.34 -2.42 -4.14
N HIS A 18 -11.44 -3.15 -4.35
CA HIS A 18 -12.80 -2.69 -4.02
C HIS A 18 -13.07 -2.51 -2.51
N ILE A 19 -12.19 -2.99 -1.62
CA ILE A 19 -12.41 -2.95 -0.17
C ILE A 19 -11.94 -1.59 0.39
N LYS A 20 -12.87 -0.87 1.01
CA LYS A 20 -12.64 0.48 1.54
C LYS A 20 -12.62 0.56 3.07
N GLY A 21 -13.08 -0.49 3.75
CA GLY A 21 -13.22 -0.51 5.21
C GLY A 21 -14.04 -1.71 5.67
N LEU A 22 -14.40 -1.75 6.96
CA LEU A 22 -15.17 -2.86 7.52
C LEU A 22 -16.68 -2.78 7.22
N GLY A 23 -17.19 -1.66 6.68
CA GLY A 23 -18.61 -1.52 6.35
C GLY A 23 -19.52 -1.42 7.57
N ILE A 24 -19.09 -0.71 8.60
CA ILE A 24 -19.74 -0.67 9.92
C ILE A 24 -20.33 0.71 10.15
N LYS A 25 -21.60 0.76 10.58
CA LYS A 25 -22.29 1.98 11.00
C LYS A 25 -22.74 1.82 12.44
N ASP A 26 -22.36 2.76 13.30
CA ASP A 26 -22.68 2.76 14.74
C ASP A 26 -22.32 1.43 15.43
N GLY A 27 -21.20 0.82 15.02
CA GLY A 27 -20.74 -0.47 15.53
C GLY A 27 -21.51 -1.68 15.00
N VAL A 28 -22.45 -1.52 14.06
CA VAL A 28 -23.21 -2.61 13.43
C VAL A 28 -22.73 -2.84 11.99
N PRO A 29 -22.26 -4.06 11.64
CA PRO A 29 -21.89 -4.39 10.27
C PRO A 29 -23.10 -4.34 9.35
N GLN A 30 -23.01 -3.55 8.28
CA GLN A 30 -24.02 -3.51 7.23
C GLN A 30 -23.93 -4.76 6.36
N TYR A 31 -25.06 -5.28 5.86
CA TYR A 31 -25.08 -6.48 5.02
C TYR A 31 -24.14 -6.37 3.81
N VAL A 32 -24.20 -5.23 3.11
CA VAL A 32 -23.19 -4.77 2.14
C VAL A 32 -22.64 -3.45 2.65
N GLY A 33 -21.32 -3.34 2.82
CA GLY A 33 -20.69 -2.11 3.28
C GLY A 33 -19.20 -2.07 2.95
N ASP A 34 -18.75 -0.94 2.42
CA ASP A 34 -17.34 -0.65 2.09
C ASP A 34 -16.62 -1.75 1.30
N GLY A 35 -17.35 -2.40 0.39
CA GLY A 35 -16.85 -3.47 -0.48
C GLY A 35 -16.93 -4.88 0.13
N LEU A 36 -17.27 -5.02 1.42
CA LEU A 36 -17.54 -6.31 2.05
C LEU A 36 -19.02 -6.66 1.99
N VAL A 37 -19.30 -7.95 1.85
CA VAL A 37 -20.63 -8.55 1.85
C VAL A 37 -20.68 -9.63 2.92
N GLY A 38 -21.71 -9.64 3.74
CA GLY A 38 -21.92 -10.69 4.72
C GLY A 38 -20.83 -10.71 5.81
N GLN A 39 -20.42 -11.91 6.23
CA GLN A 39 -19.40 -12.15 7.30
C GLN A 39 -19.62 -11.30 8.55
N VAL A 40 -20.89 -11.13 8.95
CA VAL A 40 -21.30 -10.16 9.99
C VAL A 40 -20.56 -10.39 11.30
N GLU A 41 -20.46 -11.64 11.76
CA GLU A 41 -19.74 -12.00 12.99
C GLU A 41 -18.24 -11.67 12.90
N ALA A 42 -17.59 -12.04 11.79
CA ALA A 42 -16.16 -11.82 11.61
C ALA A 42 -15.83 -10.32 11.49
N ARG A 43 -16.68 -9.54 10.80
CA ARG A 43 -16.54 -8.09 10.69
C ARG A 43 -16.79 -7.38 12.02
N LYS A 44 -17.77 -7.84 12.81
CA LYS A 44 -17.99 -7.33 14.17
C LYS A 44 -16.80 -7.63 15.07
N ALA A 45 -16.20 -8.83 14.97
CA ALA A 45 -14.99 -9.16 15.71
C ALA A 45 -13.80 -8.28 15.28
N ALA A 46 -13.61 -8.10 13.97
CA ALA A 46 -12.59 -7.23 13.40
C ALA A 46 -12.75 -5.76 13.86
N TRP A 47 -13.98 -5.27 13.99
CA TRP A 47 -14.26 -3.95 14.57
C TRP A 47 -13.82 -3.82 16.03
N ILE A 48 -14.11 -4.84 16.83
CA ILE A 48 -13.67 -4.87 18.23
C ILE A 48 -12.14 -4.85 18.29
N ILE A 49 -11.46 -5.61 17.42
CA ILE A 49 -10.01 -5.58 17.27
C ILE A 49 -9.50 -4.17 16.91
N VAL A 50 -10.09 -3.50 15.92
CA VAL A 50 -9.71 -2.13 15.55
C VAL A 50 -9.82 -1.19 16.76
N ASN A 51 -10.88 -1.30 17.55
CA ASN A 51 -11.04 -0.47 18.75
C ASN A 51 -10.03 -0.84 19.85
N ILE A 52 -9.70 -2.12 20.03
CA ILE A 52 -8.64 -2.56 20.95
C ILE A 52 -7.30 -1.94 20.54
N ILE A 53 -6.97 -1.98 19.25
CA ILE A 53 -5.76 -1.39 18.69
C ILE A 53 -5.73 0.13 18.92
N LYS A 54 -6.80 0.85 18.54
CA LYS A 54 -6.91 2.30 18.75
C LYS A 54 -6.85 2.70 20.22
N SER A 55 -7.23 1.82 21.14
CA SER A 55 -7.12 2.03 22.58
C SER A 55 -5.75 1.69 23.19
N GLY A 56 -4.79 1.21 22.38
CA GLY A 56 -3.45 0.82 22.84
C GLY A 56 -3.40 -0.50 23.63
N LYS A 57 -4.45 -1.32 23.60
CA LYS A 57 -4.59 -2.55 24.43
C LYS A 57 -4.22 -3.85 23.68
N MET A 58 -3.51 -3.74 22.56
CA MET A 58 -3.14 -4.86 21.70
C MET A 58 -1.74 -5.45 22.00
N ALA A 59 -0.97 -4.82 22.91
CA ALA A 59 0.38 -5.27 23.25
C ALA A 59 0.42 -6.76 23.63
N GLY A 60 1.39 -7.49 23.08
CA GLY A 60 1.59 -8.92 23.33
C GLY A 60 0.55 -9.86 22.70
N LYS A 61 -0.32 -9.36 21.80
CA LYS A 61 -1.36 -10.15 21.14
C LYS A 61 -1.24 -10.07 19.62
N ALA A 62 -1.68 -11.12 18.95
CA ALA A 62 -1.85 -11.16 17.49
C ALA A 62 -3.24 -11.68 17.13
N ILE A 63 -3.62 -11.55 15.86
CA ILE A 63 -4.95 -11.95 15.36
C ILE A 63 -4.78 -13.19 14.49
N LEU A 64 -5.67 -14.17 14.63
CA LEU A 64 -5.76 -15.32 13.72
C LEU A 64 -7.10 -15.30 12.99
N LEU A 65 -7.06 -15.18 11.67
CA LEU A 65 -8.20 -15.39 10.79
C LEU A 65 -8.24 -16.87 10.37
N ALA A 66 -9.21 -17.61 10.88
CA ALA A 66 -9.34 -19.05 10.65
C ALA A 66 -10.64 -19.37 9.91
N GLY A 67 -10.52 -20.06 8.78
CA GLY A 67 -11.69 -20.58 8.07
C GLY A 67 -11.37 -21.09 6.67
N PRO A 68 -12.35 -21.70 5.98
CA PRO A 68 -12.13 -22.31 4.66
C PRO A 68 -11.54 -21.36 3.62
N PRO A 69 -10.90 -21.86 2.55
CA PRO A 69 -10.50 -21.05 1.41
C PRO A 69 -11.67 -20.25 0.83
N GLY A 70 -11.41 -19.01 0.38
CA GLY A 70 -12.43 -18.19 -0.28
C GLY A 70 -13.45 -17.52 0.65
N THR A 71 -13.28 -17.57 1.97
CA THR A 71 -14.20 -16.96 2.96
C THR A 71 -13.86 -15.51 3.34
N GLY A 72 -12.95 -14.85 2.62
CA GLY A 72 -12.65 -13.43 2.81
C GLY A 72 -11.67 -13.08 3.95
N LYS A 73 -10.80 -14.00 4.38
CA LYS A 73 -9.76 -13.72 5.40
C LYS A 73 -8.88 -12.52 5.02
N THR A 74 -8.24 -12.57 3.85
CA THR A 74 -7.41 -11.46 3.33
C THR A 74 -8.21 -10.17 3.18
N ALA A 75 -9.48 -10.27 2.75
CA ALA A 75 -10.39 -9.13 2.63
C ALA A 75 -10.65 -8.44 3.99
N ILE A 76 -10.86 -9.22 5.05
CA ILE A 76 -11.03 -8.70 6.42
C ILE A 76 -9.74 -8.05 6.93
N ALA A 77 -8.56 -8.65 6.66
CA ALA A 77 -7.28 -8.07 7.06
C ALA A 77 -7.03 -6.70 6.39
N VAL A 78 -7.30 -6.59 5.09
CA VAL A 78 -7.24 -5.31 4.36
C VAL A 78 -8.23 -4.29 4.94
N ALA A 79 -9.46 -4.72 5.24
CA ALA A 79 -10.46 -3.86 5.84
C ALA A 79 -10.06 -3.35 7.24
N ILE A 80 -9.43 -4.19 8.07
CA ILE A 80 -8.87 -3.78 9.37
C ILE A 80 -7.83 -2.68 9.16
N ALA A 81 -6.91 -2.86 8.22
CA ALA A 81 -5.87 -1.86 7.94
C ALA A 81 -6.47 -0.52 7.47
N LYS A 82 -7.46 -0.55 6.57
CA LYS A 82 -8.18 0.67 6.12
C LYS A 82 -8.91 1.37 7.26
N GLU A 83 -9.46 0.62 8.22
CA GLU A 83 -10.15 1.18 9.38
C GLU A 83 -9.20 1.83 10.40
N LEU A 84 -7.93 1.41 10.44
CA LEU A 84 -6.90 2.01 11.29
C LEU A 84 -6.45 3.38 10.75
N GLY A 85 -6.38 3.53 9.43
CA GLY A 85 -6.10 4.80 8.76
C GLY A 85 -5.67 4.60 7.31
N GLY A 86 -5.96 5.57 6.43
CA GLY A 86 -5.59 5.50 5.01
C GLY A 86 -4.08 5.51 4.74
N ASP A 87 -3.31 5.96 5.73
CA ASP A 87 -1.86 6.08 5.82
C ASP A 87 -1.21 4.91 6.60
N THR A 88 -2.00 3.98 7.13
CA THR A 88 -1.50 2.82 7.87
C THR A 88 -0.78 1.87 6.90
N PRO A 89 0.52 1.59 7.11
CA PRO A 89 1.24 0.64 6.27
C PRO A 89 0.60 -0.75 6.35
N PHE A 90 0.42 -1.40 5.19
CA PHE A 90 -0.09 -2.76 5.11
C PHE A 90 0.87 -3.59 4.26
N MET A 91 1.37 -4.68 4.82
CA MET A 91 2.19 -5.64 4.09
C MET A 91 1.54 -7.02 4.18
N ALA A 92 1.36 -7.65 3.02
CA ALA A 92 0.93 -9.05 2.93
C ALA A 92 2.14 -9.92 2.56
N LEU A 93 2.25 -11.06 3.21
CA LEU A 93 3.28 -12.07 3.00
C LEU A 93 2.62 -13.45 3.00
N SER A 94 2.94 -14.33 2.06
CA SER A 94 2.57 -15.75 2.18
C SER A 94 3.57 -16.46 3.10
N GLY A 95 3.11 -17.40 3.93
CA GLY A 95 3.99 -18.24 4.74
C GLY A 95 5.06 -18.99 3.92
N SER A 96 4.79 -19.22 2.63
CA SER A 96 5.74 -19.80 1.67
C SER A 96 6.86 -18.84 1.26
N GLU A 97 6.59 -17.54 1.21
CA GLU A 97 7.52 -16.50 0.73
C GLU A 97 8.67 -16.24 1.72
N VAL A 98 8.54 -16.72 2.96
CA VAL A 98 9.60 -16.67 3.97
C VAL A 98 10.81 -17.52 3.58
N TYR A 99 10.62 -18.53 2.74
CA TYR A 99 11.70 -19.41 2.28
C TYR A 99 12.40 -18.82 1.05
N SER A 100 13.54 -18.16 1.29
CA SER A 100 14.40 -17.59 0.25
C SER A 100 15.73 -18.36 0.15
N THR A 101 16.30 -18.43 -1.05
CA THR A 101 17.67 -18.93 -1.28
C THR A 101 18.73 -17.89 -0.94
N GLU A 102 18.38 -16.61 -0.95
CA GLU A 102 19.31 -15.49 -0.81
C GLU A 102 19.34 -14.93 0.61
N MET A 103 18.23 -15.04 1.35
CA MET A 103 18.07 -14.49 2.70
C MET A 103 17.59 -15.54 3.68
N LYS A 104 18.01 -15.41 4.94
CA LYS A 104 17.48 -16.24 6.03
C LYS A 104 15.99 -15.97 6.25
N LYS A 105 15.25 -17.02 6.63
CA LYS A 105 13.82 -16.97 6.97
C LYS A 105 13.49 -15.85 7.98
N THR A 106 14.29 -15.77 9.04
CA THR A 106 14.12 -14.76 10.10
C THR A 106 14.43 -13.36 9.61
N GLU A 107 15.32 -13.21 8.63
CA GLU A 107 15.62 -11.92 8.01
C GLU A 107 14.48 -11.46 7.10
N VAL A 108 13.88 -12.37 6.32
CA VAL A 108 12.67 -12.06 5.53
C VAL A 108 11.53 -11.59 6.45
N LEU A 109 11.28 -12.30 7.55
CA LEU A 109 10.26 -11.91 8.53
C LEU A 109 10.60 -10.57 9.19
N MET A 110 11.85 -10.32 9.55
CA MET A 110 12.23 -9.06 10.16
C MET A 110 12.07 -7.89 9.19
N GLN A 111 12.50 -8.03 7.93
CA GLN A 111 12.27 -7.00 6.92
C GLN A 111 10.79 -6.73 6.74
N ALA A 112 9.94 -7.77 6.71
CA ALA A 112 8.51 -7.60 6.61
C ALA A 112 7.93 -6.81 7.80
N MET A 113 8.39 -7.10 9.03
CA MET A 113 8.01 -6.32 10.22
C MET A 113 8.44 -4.86 10.12
N ARG A 114 9.70 -4.60 9.74
CA ARG A 114 10.24 -3.23 9.66
C ARG A 114 9.64 -2.40 8.51
N LYS A 115 9.27 -3.04 7.40
CA LYS A 115 8.50 -2.40 6.30
C LYS A 115 7.08 -2.04 6.72
N THR A 116 6.57 -2.64 7.79
CA THR A 116 5.21 -2.41 8.29
C THR A 116 5.15 -1.30 9.34
N ILE A 117 6.28 -0.86 9.90
CA ILE A 117 6.30 0.21 10.89
C ILE A 117 6.70 1.51 10.21
N GLY A 118 5.75 2.44 10.15
CA GLY A 118 5.97 3.79 9.63
C GLY A 118 6.54 4.72 10.69
N VAL A 119 7.35 5.68 10.25
CA VAL A 119 7.85 6.81 11.02
C VAL A 119 7.41 8.07 10.29
N ARG A 120 6.48 8.80 10.89
CA ARG A 120 6.03 10.10 10.40
C ARG A 120 6.92 11.18 10.99
N ILE A 121 7.78 11.75 10.17
CA ILE A 121 8.70 12.81 10.54
C ILE A 121 8.05 14.15 10.19
N ARG A 122 8.02 15.07 11.16
CA ARG A 122 7.55 16.45 10.99
C ARG A 122 8.75 17.36 11.00
N GLU A 123 9.00 18.02 9.89
CA GLU A 123 10.14 18.90 9.69
C GLU A 123 9.64 20.31 9.37
N PHE A 124 10.03 21.29 10.19
CA PHE A 124 9.74 22.69 9.92
C PHE A 124 10.91 23.28 9.15
N ARG A 125 10.62 23.82 7.96
CA ARG A 125 11.64 24.51 7.15
C ARG A 125 11.20 25.92 6.84
N ARG A 126 12.17 26.83 6.81
CA ARG A 126 11.98 28.19 6.32
C ARG A 126 11.95 28.17 4.79
N VAL A 127 10.91 28.78 4.24
CA VAL A 127 10.69 28.85 2.79
C VAL A 127 10.37 30.28 2.38
N TYR A 128 10.88 30.69 1.23
CA TYR A 128 10.47 31.91 0.55
C TYR A 128 9.31 31.55 -0.39
N GLU A 129 8.09 31.97 -0.07
CA GLU A 129 6.89 31.71 -0.87
C GLU A 129 6.30 33.03 -1.40
N GLY A 130 6.10 33.10 -2.71
CA GLY A 130 5.53 34.28 -3.36
C GLY A 130 5.37 34.11 -4.86
N MET A 131 4.64 35.04 -5.47
CA MET A 131 4.59 35.20 -6.91
C MET A 131 5.89 35.86 -7.39
N VAL A 132 6.49 35.32 -8.44
CA VAL A 132 7.64 35.95 -9.11
C VAL A 132 7.15 37.21 -9.83
N ALA A 133 7.40 38.37 -9.25
CA ALA A 133 7.03 39.66 -9.84
C ALA A 133 8.07 40.13 -10.87
N LYS A 134 9.35 39.82 -10.64
CA LYS A 134 10.44 40.15 -11.55
C LYS A 134 11.59 39.14 -11.42
N MET A 135 12.21 38.75 -12.52
CA MET A 135 13.40 37.88 -12.49
C MET A 135 14.50 38.38 -13.45
N GLU A 136 15.65 38.74 -12.90
CA GLU A 136 16.81 39.22 -13.64
C GLU A 136 17.97 38.22 -13.52
N ILE A 137 18.32 37.55 -14.60
CA ILE A 137 19.41 36.56 -14.62
C ILE A 137 20.68 37.19 -15.20
N LYS A 138 21.80 37.02 -14.50
CA LYS A 138 23.13 37.39 -14.98
C LYS A 138 23.79 36.19 -15.65
N PHE A 139 24.19 36.38 -16.89
CA PHE A 139 24.90 35.40 -17.68
C PHE A 139 26.36 35.81 -17.86
N ASP A 140 27.26 34.83 -17.86
CA ASP A 140 28.67 34.99 -18.20
C ASP A 140 29.11 33.92 -19.22
N LYS A 141 30.25 34.12 -19.88
CA LYS A 141 30.77 33.16 -20.87
C LYS A 141 31.32 31.91 -20.18
N HIS A 142 31.06 30.75 -20.75
CA HIS A 142 31.58 29.48 -20.26
C HIS A 142 33.12 29.46 -20.37
N PRO A 143 33.86 29.09 -19.31
CA PRO A 143 35.34 29.15 -19.29
C PRO A 143 36.02 28.39 -20.43
N TYR A 144 35.38 27.32 -20.92
CA TYR A 144 35.91 26.45 -21.98
C TYR A 144 35.17 26.56 -23.31
N ASN A 145 34.12 27.39 -23.40
CA ASN A 145 33.36 27.58 -24.63
C ASN A 145 32.86 29.04 -24.72
N PRO A 146 33.62 29.93 -25.39
CA PRO A 146 33.29 31.36 -25.48
C PRO A 146 31.94 31.69 -26.12
N TRP A 147 31.32 30.72 -26.81
CA TRP A 147 30.04 30.85 -27.49
C TRP A 147 28.85 30.41 -26.62
N GLN A 148 29.11 29.80 -25.46
CA GLN A 148 28.09 29.33 -24.53
C GLN A 148 28.02 30.26 -23.33
N GLN A 149 26.82 30.72 -22.99
CA GLN A 149 26.58 31.51 -21.79
C GLN A 149 26.07 30.61 -20.67
N ILE A 150 26.53 30.85 -19.44
CA ILE A 150 26.08 30.17 -18.24
C ILE A 150 25.50 31.18 -17.24
N PRO A 151 24.42 30.83 -16.53
CA PRO A 151 23.90 31.66 -15.46
C PRO A 151 24.89 31.67 -14.28
N VAL A 152 25.34 32.85 -13.86
CA VAL A 152 26.28 33.04 -12.74
C VAL A 152 25.60 33.57 -11.48
N GLY A 153 24.34 33.97 -11.57
CA GLY A 153 23.51 34.47 -10.47
C GLY A 153 22.42 35.39 -10.99
N GLY A 154 21.71 36.06 -10.10
CA GLY A 154 20.61 36.93 -10.51
C GLY A 154 19.96 37.69 -9.35
N LYS A 155 18.84 38.34 -9.66
CA LYS A 155 17.91 38.90 -8.69
C LYS A 155 16.51 38.37 -8.97
N ILE A 156 15.78 38.04 -7.93
CA ILE A 156 14.37 37.64 -8.00
C ILE A 156 13.55 38.53 -7.09
N THR A 157 12.43 39.04 -7.57
CA THR A 157 11.46 39.80 -6.78
C THR A 157 10.26 38.92 -6.54
N LEU A 158 9.98 38.62 -5.27
CA LEU A 158 8.83 37.84 -4.85
C LEU A 158 7.77 38.79 -4.27
N LYS A 159 6.50 38.48 -4.55
CA LYS A 159 5.33 39.26 -4.14
C LYS A 159 4.29 38.37 -3.47
N THR A 160 3.81 38.81 -2.31
CA THR A 160 2.62 38.28 -1.64
C THR A 160 1.54 39.37 -1.60
N LYS A 161 0.38 39.07 -1.01
CA LYS A 161 -0.66 40.09 -0.75
C LYS A 161 -0.22 41.15 0.27
N SER A 162 0.84 40.89 1.03
CA SER A 162 1.26 41.72 2.16
C SER A 162 2.57 42.46 1.91
N GLU A 163 3.47 41.92 1.09
CA GLU A 163 4.76 42.55 0.81
C GLU A 163 5.34 42.15 -0.55
N GLU A 164 6.32 42.92 -1.01
CA GLU A 164 7.09 42.68 -2.22
C GLU A 164 8.57 42.95 -1.92
N LYS A 165 9.44 41.96 -2.17
CA LYS A 165 10.88 42.05 -1.83
C LYS A 165 11.74 41.43 -2.92
N THR A 166 12.92 42.03 -3.13
CA THR A 166 13.93 41.56 -4.08
C THR A 166 15.08 40.88 -3.34
N PHE A 167 15.47 39.70 -3.82
CA PHE A 167 16.54 38.88 -3.29
C PHE A 167 17.62 38.67 -4.35
N SER A 168 18.89 38.62 -3.92
CA SER A 168 19.99 38.19 -4.77
C SER A 168 20.09 36.67 -4.71
N ILE A 169 20.24 36.03 -5.87
CA ILE A 169 20.28 34.57 -5.99
C ILE A 169 21.58 34.12 -6.67
N ASP A 170 22.11 32.98 -6.23
CA ASP A 170 23.32 32.39 -6.80
C ASP A 170 23.03 31.60 -8.08
N SER A 171 24.09 31.08 -8.72
CA SER A 171 23.99 30.31 -9.95
C SER A 171 23.19 29.02 -9.79
N SER A 172 23.23 28.37 -8.62
CA SER A 172 22.55 27.10 -8.37
C SER A 172 21.03 27.28 -8.31
N LEU A 173 20.57 28.30 -7.60
CA LEU A 173 19.15 28.63 -7.51
C LEU A 173 18.60 29.12 -8.85
N VAL A 174 19.39 29.88 -9.62
CA VAL A 174 19.01 30.26 -11.00
C VAL A 174 18.82 29.02 -11.89
N GLN A 175 19.74 28.06 -11.82
CA GLN A 175 19.63 26.83 -12.61
C GLN A 175 18.38 26.02 -12.22
N GLU A 176 18.03 25.96 -10.93
CA GLU A 176 16.82 25.29 -10.47
C GLU A 176 15.55 26.02 -10.96
N LEU A 177 15.50 27.35 -10.88
CA LEU A 177 14.39 28.15 -11.42
C LEU A 177 14.19 27.89 -12.93
N LEU A 178 15.28 27.89 -13.70
CA LEU A 178 15.25 27.64 -15.14
C LEU A 178 14.85 26.20 -15.47
N SER A 179 15.37 25.20 -14.73
CA SER A 179 15.04 23.78 -14.94
C SER A 179 13.57 23.47 -14.69
N LYS A 180 12.94 24.21 -13.76
CA LYS A 180 11.52 24.12 -13.43
C LYS A 180 10.63 24.98 -14.34
N GLY A 181 11.20 25.72 -15.29
CA GLY A 181 10.45 26.60 -16.19
C GLY A 181 9.69 27.70 -15.44
N VAL A 182 10.28 28.23 -14.37
CA VAL A 182 9.71 29.35 -13.61
C VAL A 182 9.83 30.64 -14.41
N SER A 183 8.72 31.37 -14.50
CA SER A 183 8.61 32.65 -15.20
C SER A 183 7.95 33.71 -14.30
N GLU A 184 8.03 34.97 -14.71
CA GLU A 184 7.26 36.04 -14.07
C GLU A 184 5.75 35.73 -14.10
N GLY A 185 5.06 36.00 -13.00
CA GLY A 185 3.66 35.62 -12.77
C GLY A 185 3.46 34.22 -12.17
N ASP A 186 4.50 33.40 -12.03
CA ASP A 186 4.39 32.09 -11.37
C ASP A 186 4.48 32.21 -9.85
N VAL A 187 3.68 31.44 -9.12
CA VAL A 187 3.79 31.27 -7.67
C VAL A 187 4.76 30.13 -7.39
N VAL A 188 5.79 30.43 -6.61
CA VAL A 188 6.82 29.48 -6.22
C VAL A 188 6.98 29.46 -4.71
N TRP A 189 7.52 28.36 -4.20
CA TRP A 189 8.22 28.37 -2.93
C TRP A 189 9.64 27.82 -3.09
N ILE A 190 10.57 28.41 -2.36
CA ILE A 190 12.00 28.12 -2.39
C ILE A 190 12.42 27.74 -0.98
N ASP A 191 12.96 26.54 -0.83
CA ASP A 191 13.53 26.07 0.43
C ASP A 191 14.81 26.87 0.76
N GLU A 192 14.89 27.48 1.94
CA GLU A 192 16.00 28.37 2.31
C GLU A 192 17.35 27.62 2.43
N GLU A 193 17.34 26.36 2.87
CA GLU A 193 18.56 25.60 3.12
C GLU A 193 19.06 24.86 1.88
N SER A 194 18.15 24.25 1.12
CA SER A 194 18.50 23.43 -0.06
C SER A 194 18.45 24.19 -1.38
N GLY A 195 17.83 25.38 -1.42
CA GLY A 195 17.62 26.13 -2.66
C GLY A 195 16.64 25.47 -3.64
N ARG A 196 15.94 24.42 -3.21
CA ARG A 196 15.02 23.67 -4.06
C ARG A 196 13.79 24.50 -4.39
N VAL A 197 13.43 24.56 -5.66
CA VAL A 197 12.29 25.36 -6.15
C VAL A 197 11.12 24.47 -6.50
N HIS A 198 9.94 24.88 -6.03
CA HIS A 198 8.67 24.25 -6.36
C HIS A 198 7.74 25.29 -7.00
N LYS A 199 7.43 25.09 -8.29
CA LYS A 199 6.42 25.87 -9.02
C LYS A 199 5.02 25.37 -8.63
N VAL A 200 4.28 26.20 -7.91
CA VAL A 200 2.93 25.88 -7.39
C VAL A 200 1.88 26.03 -8.50
N GLY A 201 2.04 27.05 -9.33
CA GLY A 201 1.11 27.37 -10.41
C GLY A 201 1.27 28.81 -10.90
N ARG A 202 0.41 29.25 -11.81
CA ARG A 202 0.37 30.62 -12.33
C ARG A 202 -0.63 31.46 -11.55
N ALA A 203 -0.26 32.69 -11.17
CA ALA A 203 -1.11 33.55 -10.35
C ALA A 203 -2.36 34.04 -11.13
N LYS A 204 -3.54 34.05 -10.49
CA LYS A 204 -4.81 34.52 -11.12
C LYS A 204 -4.76 35.94 -11.70
N SER A 205 -3.90 36.80 -11.15
CA SER A 205 -3.77 38.21 -11.55
C SER A 205 -2.65 38.45 -12.56
N SER A 206 -2.07 37.41 -13.16
CA SER A 206 -1.12 37.61 -14.26
C SER A 206 -1.85 38.16 -15.49
N GLU A 207 -1.29 39.19 -16.13
CA GLU A 207 -1.88 39.89 -17.28
C GLU A 207 -2.12 39.01 -18.52
N VAL A 208 -1.62 37.77 -18.52
CA VAL A 208 -1.76 36.80 -19.60
C VAL A 208 -2.69 35.67 -19.18
N GLN A 209 -3.96 35.76 -19.57
CA GLN A 209 -4.90 34.63 -19.52
C GLN A 209 -4.97 34.00 -20.90
N TYR A 210 -4.62 32.72 -21.01
CA TYR A 210 -4.80 31.95 -22.24
C TYR A 210 -6.16 31.24 -22.18
N ASP A 211 -6.90 31.22 -23.29
CA ASP A 211 -8.17 30.47 -23.41
C ASP A 211 -8.00 28.96 -23.19
N ILE A 212 -6.79 28.43 -23.41
CA ILE A 212 -6.40 27.04 -23.17
C ILE A 212 -5.01 27.02 -22.53
N SER A 213 -4.92 26.73 -21.24
CA SER A 213 -3.66 26.52 -20.51
C SER A 213 -3.75 25.23 -19.69
N SER A 214 -2.67 24.44 -19.72
CA SER A 214 -2.50 23.26 -18.85
C SER A 214 -1.93 23.61 -17.48
N GLU A 215 -1.55 24.87 -17.24
CA GLU A 215 -0.95 25.30 -15.98
C GLU A 215 -2.02 25.55 -14.91
N ARG A 216 -1.77 25.00 -13.72
CA ARG A 216 -2.64 25.19 -12.55
C ARG A 216 -2.67 26.67 -12.15
N VAL A 217 -3.85 27.27 -12.16
CA VAL A 217 -4.05 28.65 -11.70
C VAL A 217 -4.20 28.68 -10.19
N VAL A 218 -3.47 29.56 -9.51
CA VAL A 218 -3.41 29.65 -8.04
C VAL A 218 -3.52 31.10 -7.56
N ASP A 219 -3.95 31.29 -6.32
CA ASP A 219 -4.02 32.61 -5.70
C ASP A 219 -2.63 33.10 -5.27
N ILE A 220 -2.43 34.43 -5.29
CA ILE A 220 -1.23 35.03 -4.69
C ILE A 220 -1.21 34.69 -3.18
N PRO A 221 -0.10 34.17 -2.64
CA PRO A 221 0.02 33.87 -1.22
C PRO A 221 -0.23 35.10 -0.33
N SER A 222 -0.84 34.90 0.84
CA SER A 222 -0.97 35.93 1.88
C SER A 222 0.18 35.86 2.90
N GLY A 223 0.38 36.94 3.64
CA GLY A 223 1.40 37.01 4.69
C GLY A 223 2.79 37.35 4.15
N THR A 224 3.82 37.14 4.98
CA THR A 224 5.22 37.40 4.62
C THR A 224 5.72 36.42 3.56
N ILE A 225 6.73 36.84 2.79
CA ILE A 225 7.41 36.00 1.79
C ILE A 225 8.17 34.88 2.51
N LEU A 226 8.98 35.24 3.51
CA LEU A 226 9.65 34.26 4.37
C LEU A 226 8.65 33.74 5.40
N LYS A 227 8.43 32.43 5.42
CA LYS A 227 7.56 31.75 6.38
C LYS A 227 8.09 30.36 6.72
N GLU A 228 7.69 29.83 7.86
CA GLU A 228 7.94 28.44 8.21
C GLU A 228 6.83 27.55 7.63
N LYS A 229 7.22 26.44 7.02
CA LYS A 229 6.33 25.45 6.44
C LYS A 229 6.64 24.08 7.03
N GLU A 230 5.61 23.41 7.51
CA GLU A 230 5.69 22.04 8.00
C GLU A 230 5.71 21.06 6.82
N PHE A 231 6.70 20.17 6.81
CA PHE A 231 6.81 19.05 5.91
C PHE A 231 6.57 17.77 6.69
N ILE A 232 5.62 16.96 6.22
CA ILE A 232 5.31 15.67 6.82
C ILE A 232 5.82 14.59 5.85
N HIS A 233 6.80 13.82 6.31
CA HIS A 233 7.36 12.70 5.59
C HIS A 233 7.02 11.40 6.30
N THR A 234 6.58 10.39 5.56
CA THR A 234 6.37 9.04 6.10
C THR A 234 7.36 8.10 5.44
N VAL A 235 8.20 7.46 6.24
CA VAL A 235 9.16 6.42 5.82
C VAL A 235 8.99 5.19 6.71
N THR A 236 9.38 4.00 6.25
CA THR A 236 9.34 2.80 7.11
C THR A 236 10.64 2.64 7.90
N LEU A 237 10.62 1.87 8.99
CA LEU A 237 11.87 1.51 9.70
C LEU A 237 12.86 0.80 8.79
N HIS A 238 12.37 0.00 7.84
CA HIS A 238 13.23 -0.66 6.86
C HIS A 238 13.89 0.34 5.90
N ASP A 239 13.17 1.38 5.47
CA ASP A 239 13.76 2.43 4.63
C ASP A 239 14.91 3.13 5.36
N LEU A 240 14.71 3.44 6.65
CA LEU A 240 15.74 4.04 7.51
C LEU A 240 16.95 3.10 7.70
N ASP A 241 16.72 1.79 7.86
CA ASP A 241 17.80 0.80 7.91
C ASP A 241 18.65 0.80 6.64
N VAL A 242 18.00 0.81 5.48
CA VAL A 242 18.67 0.80 4.18
C VAL A 242 19.51 2.06 4.00
N MET A 243 18.95 3.23 4.37
CA MET A 243 19.68 4.50 4.36
C MET A 243 20.94 4.45 5.23
N GLN A 244 20.78 3.96 6.46
CA GLN A 244 21.85 3.91 7.44
C GLN A 244 22.94 2.89 7.06
N SER A 245 22.54 1.75 6.49
CA SER A 245 23.45 0.68 6.03
C SER A 245 24.32 1.13 4.84
N GLN A 246 23.75 1.91 3.91
CA GLN A 246 24.45 2.35 2.71
C GLN A 246 25.20 3.70 2.88
N SER A 247 25.10 4.36 4.04
CA SER A 247 25.58 5.75 4.25
C SER A 247 25.03 6.70 3.18
N ARG A 248 23.78 6.52 2.76
CA ARG A 248 23.14 7.31 1.67
C ARG A 248 22.00 8.17 2.21
N GLY A 249 21.84 9.37 1.63
CA GLY A 249 20.76 10.30 1.99
C GLY A 249 19.38 9.85 1.49
N LEU A 250 18.33 10.49 2.04
CA LEU A 250 16.90 10.21 1.79
C LEU A 250 16.53 10.12 0.30
N PHE A 251 17.26 10.85 -0.56
CA PHE A 251 17.07 10.88 -2.00
C PHE A 251 17.43 9.57 -2.72
N SER A 252 18.34 8.74 -2.20
CA SER A 252 18.73 7.49 -2.88
C SER A 252 17.63 6.42 -2.85
N LEU A 253 16.75 6.45 -1.87
CA LEU A 253 15.58 5.57 -1.77
C LEU A 253 14.55 5.85 -2.87
N LEU A 254 14.33 7.13 -3.19
CA LEU A 254 13.32 7.58 -4.15
C LEU A 254 13.63 7.19 -5.61
N PHE A 255 14.88 6.86 -5.95
CA PHE A 255 15.33 6.63 -7.33
C PHE A 255 15.83 5.20 -7.62
N GLY A 256 15.48 4.22 -6.78
CA GLY A 256 15.46 2.80 -7.18
C GLY A 256 16.81 2.06 -7.22
N GLY A 257 17.83 2.56 -6.52
CA GLY A 257 19.11 1.86 -6.36
C GLY A 257 19.11 0.90 -5.17
N LEU A 258 18.22 -0.10 -5.15
CA LEU A 258 18.14 -1.07 -4.05
C LEU A 258 18.97 -2.32 -4.36
N SER A 259 19.95 -2.62 -3.51
CA SER A 259 20.48 -3.97 -3.37
C SER A 259 19.88 -4.57 -2.10
N GLU A 260 19.12 -5.66 -2.26
CA GLU A 260 18.62 -6.46 -1.13
C GLU A 260 19.79 -7.20 -0.51
N ARG A 261 20.42 -6.59 0.50
CA ARG A 261 21.40 -7.26 1.36
C ARG A 261 20.84 -7.37 2.76
N GLU A 262 21.20 -8.44 3.46
CA GLU A 262 20.88 -8.58 4.88
C GLU A 262 21.40 -7.37 5.66
N ILE A 263 20.55 -6.78 6.49
CA ILE A 263 20.90 -5.61 7.30
C ILE A 263 21.37 -6.09 8.66
N SER A 264 22.53 -5.60 9.11
CA SER A 264 23.11 -6.05 10.36
C SER A 264 22.26 -5.60 11.57
N PRO A 265 22.21 -6.40 12.65
CA PRO A 265 21.51 -6.02 13.88
C PRO A 265 21.99 -4.69 14.49
N GLU A 266 23.28 -4.38 14.35
CA GLU A 266 23.86 -3.12 14.88
C GLU A 266 23.31 -1.89 14.16
N VAL A 267 23.08 -1.99 12.83
CA VAL A 267 22.45 -0.92 12.06
C VAL A 267 21.01 -0.70 12.53
N ARG A 268 20.25 -1.79 12.70
CA ARG A 268 18.85 -1.73 13.17
C ARG A 268 18.75 -1.10 14.56
N GLN A 269 19.60 -1.52 15.48
CA GLN A 269 19.63 -0.96 16.83
C GLN A 269 19.91 0.55 16.81
N ARG A 270 20.87 1.00 15.99
CA ARG A 270 21.16 2.43 15.83
C ARG A 270 19.97 3.20 15.26
N VAL A 271 19.28 2.64 14.26
CA VAL A 271 18.05 3.24 13.72
C VAL A 271 16.97 3.32 14.78
N ASP A 272 16.78 2.26 15.57
CA ASP A 272 15.79 2.24 16.66
C ASP A 272 16.09 3.32 17.71
N GLU A 273 17.37 3.54 18.06
CA GLU A 273 17.81 4.61 18.95
C GLU A 273 17.53 6.01 18.37
N ILE A 274 17.83 6.24 17.08
CA ILE A 274 17.55 7.52 16.39
C ILE A 274 16.04 7.80 16.35
N VAL A 275 15.25 6.79 15.97
CA VAL A 275 13.79 6.94 15.87
C VAL A 275 13.19 7.22 17.24
N LYS A 276 13.66 6.51 18.28
CA LYS A 276 13.24 6.78 19.65
C LYS A 276 13.53 8.22 20.06
N GLN A 277 14.73 8.73 19.77
CA GLN A 277 15.08 10.12 20.05
C GLN A 277 14.15 11.09 19.32
N TRP A 278 13.85 10.86 18.04
CA TRP A 278 12.92 11.74 17.29
C TRP A 278 11.50 11.72 17.86
N VAL A 279 11.04 10.57 18.35
CA VAL A 279 9.72 10.45 19.00
C VAL A 279 9.72 11.18 20.34
N ASP A 280 10.75 10.99 21.16
CA ASP A 280 10.89 11.64 22.47
C ASP A 280 10.99 13.18 22.34
N GLU A 281 11.61 13.68 21.26
CA GLU A 281 11.70 15.10 20.93
C GLU A 281 10.43 15.66 20.25
N GLY A 282 9.44 14.81 19.95
CA GLY A 282 8.21 15.22 19.25
C GLY A 282 8.40 15.56 17.76
N LYS A 283 9.56 15.22 17.18
CA LYS A 283 9.88 15.40 15.75
C LYS A 283 9.33 14.28 14.88
N ALA A 284 9.04 13.13 15.46
CA ALA A 284 8.45 12.00 14.76
C ALA A 284 7.34 11.30 15.55
N GLU A 285 6.50 10.58 14.83
CA GLU A 285 5.43 9.75 15.37
C GLU A 285 5.52 8.36 14.73
N LEU A 286 5.42 7.31 15.55
CA LEU A 286 5.37 5.94 15.05
C LEU A 286 3.97 5.59 14.57
N LEU A 287 3.90 5.00 13.39
CA LEU A 287 2.68 4.51 12.77
C LEU A 287 2.75 2.98 12.70
N PRO A 288 2.17 2.26 13.68
CA PRO A 288 2.12 0.80 13.64
C PRO A 288 1.22 0.36 12.50
N GLY A 289 1.81 -0.26 11.47
CA GLY A 289 1.07 -0.87 10.39
C GLY A 289 0.55 -2.27 10.71
N VAL A 290 0.04 -2.93 9.67
CA VAL A 290 -0.51 -4.29 9.73
C VAL A 290 0.36 -5.23 8.89
N LEU A 291 0.91 -6.26 9.53
CA LEU A 291 1.63 -7.35 8.87
C LEU A 291 0.66 -8.53 8.76
N PHE A 292 0.23 -8.81 7.54
CA PHE A 292 -0.64 -9.93 7.23
C PHE A 292 0.17 -11.12 6.70
N ILE A 293 0.12 -12.26 7.39
CA ILE A 293 0.75 -13.51 6.93
C ILE A 293 -0.34 -14.51 6.55
N ASP A 294 -0.49 -14.78 5.25
CA ASP A 294 -1.40 -15.80 4.73
C ASP A 294 -0.77 -17.19 4.76
N ASP A 295 -1.61 -18.23 4.77
CA ASP A 295 -1.17 -19.63 4.83
C ASP A 295 -0.11 -19.89 5.92
N VAL A 296 -0.33 -19.35 7.12
CA VAL A 296 0.64 -19.40 8.24
C VAL A 296 1.09 -20.81 8.62
N HIS A 297 0.26 -21.83 8.34
CA HIS A 297 0.58 -23.24 8.55
C HIS A 297 1.76 -23.75 7.70
N MET A 298 2.22 -22.96 6.72
CA MET A 298 3.41 -23.23 5.91
C MET A 298 4.72 -22.83 6.59
N LEU A 299 4.65 -22.03 7.66
CA LEU A 299 5.80 -21.66 8.50
C LEU A 299 6.27 -22.84 9.34
N ASP A 300 7.56 -22.84 9.65
CA ASP A 300 8.17 -23.81 10.56
C ASP A 300 8.32 -23.27 11.99
N ILE A 301 8.74 -24.15 12.90
CA ILE A 301 8.90 -23.85 14.32
C ILE A 301 9.88 -22.70 14.60
N GLU A 302 10.89 -22.50 13.76
CA GLU A 302 11.85 -21.39 13.90
C GLU A 302 11.16 -20.05 13.60
N CYS A 303 10.35 -20.01 12.53
CA CYS A 303 9.56 -18.83 12.18
C CYS A 303 8.55 -18.49 13.28
N PHE A 304 7.87 -19.49 13.85
CA PHE A 304 6.95 -19.26 14.97
C PHE A 304 7.67 -18.76 16.21
N SER A 305 8.83 -19.33 16.55
CA SER A 305 9.65 -18.86 17.67
C SER A 305 10.09 -17.40 17.49
N PHE A 306 10.44 -17.01 16.25
CA PHE A 306 10.73 -15.62 15.91
C PHE A 306 9.51 -14.72 16.12
N LEU A 307 8.35 -15.09 15.56
CA LEU A 307 7.11 -14.31 15.68
C LEU A 307 6.66 -14.16 17.15
N SER A 308 6.74 -15.21 17.96
CA SER A 308 6.39 -15.17 19.39
C SER A 308 7.21 -14.11 20.14
N ARG A 309 8.52 -14.02 19.87
CA ARG A 309 9.40 -13.00 20.46
C ARG A 309 9.10 -11.60 19.91
N ALA A 310 8.81 -11.51 18.61
CA ALA A 310 8.50 -10.26 17.93
C ALA A 310 7.21 -9.60 18.45
N ILE A 311 6.19 -10.38 18.79
CA ILE A 311 4.91 -9.88 19.35
C ILE A 311 5.10 -9.23 20.73
N GLU A 312 6.15 -9.59 21.47
CA GLU A 312 6.47 -9.01 22.78
C GLU A 312 7.19 -7.65 22.69
N SER A 313 7.70 -7.29 21.51
CA SER A 313 8.41 -6.01 21.30
C SER A 313 7.46 -4.81 21.33
N GLU A 314 7.91 -3.69 21.90
CA GLU A 314 7.18 -2.41 21.86
C GLU A 314 7.02 -1.89 20.43
N LEU A 315 8.02 -2.16 19.57
CA LEU A 315 8.04 -1.81 18.15
C LEU A 315 7.53 -2.98 17.29
N SER A 316 6.41 -3.59 17.66
CA SER A 316 5.80 -4.67 16.88
C SER A 316 4.63 -4.16 16.05
N PRO A 317 4.55 -4.48 14.75
CA PRO A 317 3.35 -4.16 13.97
C PRO A 317 2.18 -5.03 14.43
N ILE A 318 0.97 -4.66 14.00
CA ILE A 318 -0.22 -5.47 14.23
C ILE A 318 -0.10 -6.73 13.37
N LEU A 319 0.15 -7.88 14.01
CA LEU A 319 0.29 -9.15 13.33
C LEU A 319 -1.08 -9.81 13.12
N ILE A 320 -1.44 -10.02 11.86
CA ILE A 320 -2.64 -10.78 11.45
C ILE A 320 -2.19 -12.03 10.70
N LEU A 321 -2.47 -13.19 11.27
CA LEU A 321 -2.18 -14.49 10.68
C LEU A 321 -3.45 -15.03 10.02
N ALA A 322 -3.34 -15.74 8.90
CA ALA A 322 -4.45 -16.44 8.29
C ALA A 322 -4.13 -17.92 8.02
N THR A 323 -5.14 -18.76 8.24
CA THR A 323 -5.04 -20.19 7.97
C THR A 323 -6.34 -20.73 7.37
N ASN A 324 -6.18 -21.69 6.48
CA ASN A 324 -7.26 -22.50 5.92
C ASN A 324 -7.21 -23.96 6.42
N ARG A 325 -6.24 -24.31 7.30
CA ARG A 325 -6.10 -25.65 7.85
C ARG A 325 -6.70 -25.76 9.25
N GLY A 326 -7.33 -26.91 9.49
CA GLY A 326 -7.78 -27.33 10.81
C GLY A 326 -6.59 -27.90 11.59
N ILE A 327 -6.65 -29.17 11.97
CA ILE A 327 -5.54 -29.85 12.66
C ILE A 327 -4.49 -30.28 11.64
N THR A 328 -3.24 -29.85 11.81
CA THR A 328 -2.13 -30.20 10.91
C THR A 328 -0.80 -30.23 11.68
N ARG A 329 0.21 -30.87 11.08
CA ARG A 329 1.56 -30.91 11.61
C ARG A 329 2.21 -29.52 11.57
N ILE A 330 2.91 -29.14 12.63
CA ILE A 330 3.79 -27.97 12.65
C ILE A 330 5.05 -28.32 11.86
N LYS A 331 5.34 -27.58 10.79
CA LYS A 331 6.47 -27.86 9.90
C LYS A 331 7.79 -27.81 10.67
N GLY A 332 8.66 -28.78 10.39
CA GLY A 332 9.93 -28.96 11.12
C GLY A 332 9.81 -29.76 12.43
N THR A 333 8.63 -30.25 12.77
CA THR A 333 8.40 -31.08 13.97
C THR A 333 7.45 -32.25 13.64
N ASP A 334 7.31 -33.20 14.56
CA ASP A 334 6.27 -34.24 14.51
C ASP A 334 4.99 -33.87 15.27
N ILE A 335 4.92 -32.65 15.81
CA ILE A 335 3.79 -32.20 16.62
C ILE A 335 2.62 -31.83 15.69
N VAL A 336 1.45 -32.37 16.01
CA VAL A 336 0.19 -32.04 15.36
C VAL A 336 -0.59 -31.08 16.26
N ALA A 337 -0.94 -29.92 15.73
CA ALA A 337 -1.60 -28.86 16.48
C ALA A 337 -2.74 -28.20 15.69
N PRO A 338 -3.68 -27.53 16.37
CA PRO A 338 -4.66 -26.68 15.70
C PRO A 338 -3.95 -25.65 14.83
N HIS A 339 -4.41 -25.54 13.59
CA HIS A 339 -3.90 -24.62 12.56
C HIS A 339 -2.44 -24.80 12.16
N GLY A 340 -1.74 -25.82 12.68
CA GLY A 340 -0.30 -25.97 12.49
C GLY A 340 0.51 -24.91 13.23
N ILE A 341 -0.05 -24.34 14.30
CA ILE A 341 0.57 -23.29 15.12
C ILE A 341 0.94 -23.89 16.49
N PRO A 342 2.12 -23.59 17.04
CA PRO A 342 2.48 -23.95 18.42
C PRO A 342 1.48 -23.42 19.46
N TYR A 343 1.18 -24.20 20.50
CA TYR A 343 0.19 -23.86 21.53
C TYR A 343 0.53 -22.55 22.28
N ASP A 344 1.81 -22.31 22.54
CA ASP A 344 2.31 -21.10 23.20
C ASP A 344 2.00 -19.82 22.41
N LEU A 345 2.10 -19.88 21.08
CA LEU A 345 1.69 -18.77 20.24
C LEU A 345 0.17 -18.71 20.14
N LEU A 346 -0.50 -19.84 19.97
CA LEU A 346 -1.96 -19.92 19.80
C LEU A 346 -2.71 -19.30 20.99
N ASP A 347 -2.23 -19.48 22.22
CA ASP A 347 -2.79 -18.89 23.44
C ASP A 347 -2.72 -17.35 23.46
N ARG A 348 -1.86 -16.75 22.64
CA ARG A 348 -1.72 -15.29 22.47
C ARG A 348 -2.54 -14.74 21.30
N LEU A 349 -3.21 -15.60 20.53
CA LEU A 349 -3.98 -15.20 19.35
C LEU A 349 -5.45 -14.94 19.68
N LEU A 350 -5.97 -13.81 19.20
CA LEU A 350 -7.40 -13.57 19.11
C LEU A 350 -7.92 -14.19 17.81
N ILE A 351 -8.66 -15.30 17.93
CA ILE A 351 -9.12 -16.08 16.78
C ILE A 351 -10.47 -15.55 16.27
N ILE A 352 -10.47 -15.04 15.04
CA ILE A 352 -11.66 -14.65 14.29
C ILE A 352 -11.97 -15.76 13.29
N ARG A 353 -13.17 -16.34 13.40
CA ARG A 353 -13.62 -17.41 12.51
C ARG A 353 -14.39 -16.84 11.32
N THR A 354 -14.05 -17.26 10.11
CA THR A 354 -14.83 -16.97 8.90
C THR A 354 -15.66 -18.19 8.50
N LYS A 355 -16.87 -17.96 7.98
CA LYS A 355 -17.81 -19.03 7.58
C LYS A 355 -17.90 -19.12 6.05
N PRO A 356 -18.30 -20.27 5.46
CA PRO A 356 -18.71 -20.31 4.06
C PRO A 356 -19.83 -19.29 3.78
N TYR A 357 -19.80 -18.68 2.60
CA TYR A 357 -20.84 -17.75 2.18
C TYR A 357 -22.12 -18.49 1.80
N SER A 358 -23.26 -17.89 2.14
CA SER A 358 -24.58 -18.25 1.60
C SER A 358 -24.66 -17.93 0.10
N ARG A 359 -25.64 -18.52 -0.58
CA ARG A 359 -25.87 -18.28 -2.02
C ARG A 359 -26.18 -16.81 -2.29
N GLU A 360 -26.94 -16.17 -1.40
CA GLU A 360 -27.31 -14.76 -1.47
C GLU A 360 -26.09 -13.85 -1.31
N GLU A 361 -25.18 -14.16 -0.37
CA GLU A 361 -23.92 -13.43 -0.22
C GLU A 361 -23.02 -13.61 -1.45
N ILE A 362 -22.91 -14.84 -1.99
CA ILE A 362 -22.14 -15.12 -3.21
C ILE A 362 -22.64 -14.28 -4.38
N LEU A 363 -23.96 -14.21 -4.57
CA LEU A 363 -24.58 -13.44 -5.63
C LEU A 363 -24.21 -11.95 -5.54
N GLU A 364 -24.31 -11.35 -4.35
CA GLU A 364 -23.93 -9.95 -4.14
C GLU A 364 -22.42 -9.71 -4.34
N ILE A 365 -21.58 -10.65 -3.92
CA ILE A 365 -20.13 -10.58 -4.18
C ILE A 365 -19.86 -10.61 -5.68
N LEU A 366 -20.51 -11.51 -6.43
CA LEU A 366 -20.33 -11.62 -7.88
C LEU A 366 -20.76 -10.35 -8.62
N LYS A 367 -21.84 -9.66 -8.18
CA LYS A 367 -22.22 -8.35 -8.72
C LYS A 367 -21.10 -7.32 -8.56
N ILE A 368 -20.50 -7.25 -7.37
CA ILE A 368 -19.40 -6.32 -7.08
C ILE A 368 -18.18 -6.64 -7.96
N ARG A 369 -17.83 -7.94 -8.08
CA ARG A 369 -16.70 -8.39 -8.90
C ARG A 369 -16.89 -8.15 -10.38
N ALA A 370 -18.06 -8.46 -10.92
CA ALA A 370 -18.40 -8.18 -12.30
C ALA A 370 -18.26 -6.69 -12.62
N LYS A 371 -18.68 -5.81 -11.69
CA LYS A 371 -18.50 -4.35 -11.84
C LYS A 371 -17.03 -3.93 -11.80
N GLU A 372 -16.22 -4.49 -10.90
CA GLU A 372 -14.78 -4.22 -10.78
C GLU A 372 -14.01 -4.65 -12.04
N GLU A 373 -14.33 -5.84 -12.58
CA GLU A 373 -13.76 -6.39 -13.81
C GLU A 373 -14.38 -5.83 -15.10
N LYS A 374 -15.40 -4.96 -14.99
CA LYS A 374 -16.16 -4.38 -16.12
C LYS A 374 -16.81 -5.44 -17.02
N VAL A 375 -17.29 -6.52 -16.43
CA VAL A 375 -18.04 -7.59 -17.10
C VAL A 375 -19.54 -7.32 -16.94
N LYS A 376 -20.26 -7.18 -18.05
CA LYS A 376 -21.72 -7.06 -18.06
C LYS A 376 -22.33 -8.47 -17.98
N LEU A 377 -23.06 -8.74 -16.91
CA LEU A 377 -23.75 -10.02 -16.68
C LEU A 377 -25.26 -9.81 -16.80
N SER A 378 -25.91 -10.72 -17.50
CA SER A 378 -27.35 -10.92 -17.41
C SER A 378 -27.75 -11.52 -16.05
N ASP A 379 -29.03 -11.40 -15.68
CA ASP A 379 -29.53 -11.95 -14.43
C ASP A 379 -29.42 -13.48 -14.37
N ASP A 380 -29.65 -14.18 -15.49
CA ASP A 380 -29.50 -15.64 -15.58
C ASP A 380 -28.04 -16.08 -15.45
N ALA A 381 -27.09 -15.37 -16.07
CA ALA A 381 -25.67 -15.63 -15.89
C ALA A 381 -25.26 -15.46 -14.42
N LEU A 382 -25.75 -14.42 -13.76
CA LEU A 382 -25.45 -14.15 -12.37
C LEU A 382 -26.01 -15.24 -11.44
N GLN A 383 -27.26 -15.69 -11.65
CA GLN A 383 -27.83 -16.81 -10.90
C GLN A 383 -27.01 -18.09 -11.10
N LYS A 384 -26.62 -18.38 -12.34
CA LYS A 384 -25.81 -19.55 -12.67
C LYS A 384 -24.44 -19.53 -11.98
N LEU A 385 -23.76 -18.38 -12.01
CA LEU A 385 -22.49 -18.20 -11.31
C LEU A 385 -22.64 -18.34 -9.79
N ALA A 386 -23.76 -17.86 -9.22
CA ALA A 386 -24.04 -18.04 -7.80
C ALA A 386 -24.24 -19.53 -7.42
N ASP A 387 -24.94 -20.29 -8.26
CA ASP A 387 -25.11 -21.74 -8.08
C ASP A 387 -23.77 -22.49 -8.16
N ILE A 388 -22.93 -22.13 -9.13
CA ILE A 388 -21.56 -22.67 -9.26
C ILE A 388 -20.72 -22.31 -8.03
N GLY A 389 -20.82 -21.06 -7.57
CA GLY A 389 -20.09 -20.59 -6.39
C GLY A 389 -20.48 -21.31 -5.12
N HIS A 390 -21.78 -21.58 -4.94
CA HIS A 390 -22.31 -22.31 -3.79
C HIS A 390 -21.95 -23.80 -3.82
N THR A 391 -21.99 -24.42 -5.00
CA THR A 391 -21.73 -25.86 -5.18
C THR A 391 -20.24 -26.21 -5.14
N HIS A 392 -19.39 -25.33 -5.70
CA HIS A 392 -17.95 -25.55 -5.84
C HIS A 392 -17.14 -24.61 -4.95
N SER A 393 -17.00 -23.35 -5.35
CA SER A 393 -16.39 -22.30 -4.52
C SER A 393 -16.60 -20.91 -5.14
N LEU A 394 -16.68 -19.88 -4.30
CA LEU A 394 -16.70 -18.49 -4.74
C LEU A 394 -15.50 -18.13 -5.63
N ARG A 395 -14.30 -18.64 -5.29
CA ARG A 395 -13.07 -18.38 -6.08
C ARG A 395 -13.24 -18.85 -7.52
N TYR A 396 -13.76 -20.06 -7.69
CA TYR A 396 -14.00 -20.63 -9.00
C TYR A 396 -15.05 -19.84 -9.79
N ALA A 397 -16.18 -19.47 -9.17
CA ALA A 397 -17.19 -18.65 -9.81
C ALA A 397 -16.65 -17.28 -10.27
N VAL A 398 -15.82 -16.62 -9.46
CA VAL A 398 -15.15 -15.36 -9.84
C VAL A 398 -14.19 -15.59 -11.00
N GLN A 399 -13.40 -16.66 -10.99
CA GLN A 399 -12.47 -17.00 -12.08
C GLN A 399 -13.18 -17.24 -13.42
N LEU A 400 -14.45 -17.65 -13.41
CA LEU A 400 -15.24 -17.84 -14.63
C LEU A 400 -15.74 -16.52 -15.25
N LEU A 401 -15.71 -15.38 -14.54
CA LEU A 401 -16.19 -14.10 -15.08
C LEU A 401 -15.44 -13.69 -16.36
N THR A 402 -14.11 -13.69 -16.31
CA THR A 402 -13.27 -13.28 -17.42
C THR A 402 -13.39 -14.24 -18.63
N PRO A 403 -13.25 -15.57 -18.49
CA PRO A 403 -13.49 -16.51 -19.58
C PRO A 403 -14.89 -16.39 -20.20
N SER A 404 -15.94 -16.27 -19.37
CA SER A 404 -17.32 -16.13 -19.87
C SER A 404 -17.49 -14.83 -20.67
N SER A 405 -16.83 -13.74 -20.24
CA SER A 405 -16.82 -12.47 -20.98
C SER A 405 -16.10 -12.57 -22.31
N LEU A 406 -15.03 -13.36 -22.42
CA LEU A 406 -14.31 -13.57 -23.68
C LEU A 406 -15.16 -14.39 -24.65
N ILE A 407 -15.78 -15.48 -24.19
CA ILE A 407 -16.68 -16.31 -25.00
C ILE A 407 -17.87 -15.49 -25.52
N ALA A 408 -18.45 -14.63 -24.68
CA ALA A 408 -19.53 -13.74 -25.11
C ALA A 408 -19.08 -12.81 -26.24
N ARG A 409 -17.89 -12.20 -26.14
CA ARG A 409 -17.33 -11.31 -27.16
C ARG A 409 -17.04 -12.03 -28.47
N GLU A 410 -16.51 -13.26 -28.42
CA GLU A 410 -16.29 -14.09 -29.61
C GLU A 410 -17.60 -14.37 -30.36
N LYS A 411 -18.71 -14.50 -29.63
CA LYS A 411 -20.07 -14.65 -30.18
C LYS A 411 -20.73 -13.33 -30.56
N GLY A 412 -20.01 -12.20 -30.50
CA GLY A 412 -20.53 -10.88 -30.82
C GLY A 412 -21.48 -10.29 -29.77
N LYS A 413 -21.50 -10.82 -28.54
CA LYS A 413 -22.31 -10.32 -27.42
C LYS A 413 -21.48 -9.42 -26.51
N GLU A 414 -22.07 -8.30 -26.08
CA GLU A 414 -21.48 -7.47 -25.02
C GLU A 414 -21.80 -7.94 -23.61
N GLU A 415 -22.90 -8.68 -23.44
CA GLU A 415 -23.42 -9.16 -22.17
C GLU A 415 -23.29 -10.69 -22.10
N VAL A 416 -22.84 -11.18 -20.95
CA VAL A 416 -22.66 -12.62 -20.68
C VAL A 416 -24.00 -13.23 -20.27
N GLY A 417 -24.43 -14.28 -20.96
CA GLY A 417 -25.59 -15.12 -20.63
C GLY A 417 -25.21 -16.39 -19.86
N ALA A 418 -26.20 -17.11 -19.33
CA ALA A 418 -25.96 -18.39 -18.66
C ALA A 418 -25.27 -19.42 -19.57
N ALA A 419 -25.55 -19.40 -20.88
CA ALA A 419 -24.94 -20.30 -21.86
C ALA A 419 -23.42 -20.11 -21.96
N GLU A 420 -22.95 -18.86 -21.93
CA GLU A 420 -21.52 -18.56 -21.96
C GLU A 420 -20.81 -18.96 -20.66
N VAL A 421 -21.49 -18.83 -19.51
CA VAL A 421 -20.99 -19.33 -18.22
C VAL A 421 -20.87 -20.86 -18.22
N GLU A 422 -21.88 -21.55 -18.73
CA GLU A 422 -21.86 -23.01 -18.85
C GLU A 422 -20.77 -23.49 -19.79
N GLU A 423 -20.55 -22.78 -20.89
CA GLU A 423 -19.47 -23.08 -21.82
C GLU A 423 -18.10 -22.88 -21.18
N ALA A 424 -17.88 -21.79 -20.45
CA ALA A 424 -16.65 -21.59 -19.69
C ALA A 424 -16.41 -22.72 -18.69
N ALA A 425 -17.45 -23.14 -17.96
CA ALA A 425 -17.37 -24.22 -16.97
C ALA A 425 -17.11 -25.61 -17.59
N LYS A 426 -17.35 -25.82 -18.89
CA LYS A 426 -16.96 -27.06 -19.60
C LYS A 426 -15.47 -27.13 -19.83
N TYR A 427 -14.83 -25.99 -20.10
CA TYR A 427 -13.39 -25.93 -20.41
C TYR A 427 -12.52 -25.81 -19.17
N PHE A 428 -12.98 -25.07 -18.16
CA PHE A 428 -12.23 -24.82 -16.94
C PHE A 428 -12.95 -25.46 -15.77
N ILE A 429 -12.50 -26.63 -15.31
CA ILE A 429 -13.13 -27.37 -14.21
C ILE A 429 -12.69 -26.86 -12.83
N SER A 430 -13.52 -27.06 -11.81
CA SER A 430 -13.19 -26.73 -10.42
C SER A 430 -12.13 -27.67 -9.83
N ILE A 431 -11.48 -27.26 -8.73
CA ILE A 431 -10.53 -28.10 -7.98
C ILE A 431 -11.18 -29.43 -7.55
N LYS A 432 -12.46 -29.39 -7.17
CA LYS A 432 -13.21 -30.57 -6.72
C LYS A 432 -13.38 -31.57 -7.87
N GLU A 433 -13.77 -31.09 -9.04
CA GLU A 433 -13.93 -31.92 -10.25
C GLU A 433 -12.58 -32.43 -10.75
N SER A 434 -11.55 -31.57 -10.76
CA SER A 434 -10.18 -31.96 -11.11
C SER A 434 -9.67 -33.08 -10.19
N SER A 435 -9.87 -32.94 -8.88
CA SER A 435 -9.49 -33.98 -7.92
C SER A 435 -10.23 -35.30 -8.15
N GLN A 436 -11.51 -35.27 -8.55
CA GLN A 436 -12.29 -36.46 -8.88
C GLN A 436 -11.81 -37.10 -10.19
N TYR A 437 -11.53 -36.29 -11.21
CA TYR A 437 -10.98 -36.72 -12.49
C TYR A 437 -9.62 -37.40 -12.31
N LEU A 438 -8.71 -36.78 -11.55
CA LEU A 438 -7.39 -37.35 -11.26
C LEU A 438 -7.49 -38.70 -10.53
N LYS A 439 -8.40 -38.82 -9.55
CA LYS A 439 -8.67 -40.09 -8.88
C LYS A 439 -9.19 -41.17 -9.83
N SER A 440 -10.05 -40.80 -10.79
CA SER A 440 -10.56 -41.76 -11.78
C SER A 440 -9.49 -42.30 -12.74
N LEU A 441 -8.35 -41.61 -12.83
CA LEU A 441 -7.23 -41.94 -13.69
C LEU A 441 -5.96 -42.29 -12.88
N GLU A 442 -6.11 -42.61 -11.58
CA GLU A 442 -4.98 -42.81 -10.67
C GLU A 442 -3.99 -43.87 -11.19
N GLU A 443 -4.49 -44.92 -11.85
CA GLU A 443 -3.66 -45.99 -12.44
C GLU A 443 -2.86 -45.54 -13.68
N GLN A 444 -3.28 -44.45 -14.33
CA GLN A 444 -2.61 -43.90 -15.52
C GLN A 444 -1.59 -42.82 -15.17
N PHE A 445 -1.66 -42.26 -13.96
CA PHE A 445 -0.71 -41.25 -13.50
C PHE A 445 0.56 -41.90 -12.93
N LEU A 446 1.71 -41.37 -13.34
CA LEU A 446 3.00 -41.72 -12.74
C LEU A 446 3.02 -41.23 -11.28
N LYS A 447 3.45 -42.10 -10.37
CA LYS A 447 3.56 -41.81 -8.94
C LYS A 447 4.82 -41.03 -8.59
#